data_AF-A0A967LQ77-F1
#
_entry.id   AF-A0A967LQ77-F1
#
_cell.length_a   1.000
_cell.length_b   1.000
_cell.length_c   1.000
_cell.angle_alpha   90.00
_cell.angle_beta   90.00
_cell.angle_gamma   90.00
#
_symmetry.space_group_name_H-M   'P 1'
#
loop_
_entity.id
_entity.type
_entity.pdbx_description
1 polymer ?
#
loop_
_entity_poly.entity_id
_entity_poly.type
_entity_poly.pdbx_seq_one_letter_code
_entity_poly.pdbx_strand_id
1 'polypeptide(L)'
;MARHNREARGADQRDCEYTVSYQPDWLRQIKVTRLLPTGRQSTMTLFTNPEPPQREPGREVRTEIRSEEQGLAFQISVRDPDRVVKRVIVETGPPDSAAGEMGPDDVLFTIDHRA
;
A
#
# COMPACT_ATOMS: atom_id res chain seq x y z
N MET A 1 -7.58 -9.91 20.61
CA MET A 1 -6.54 -10.38 19.64
C MET A 1 -6.83 -9.79 18.28
N ALA A 2 -5.79 -9.30 17.59
CA ALA A 2 -5.92 -8.84 16.21
C ALA A 2 -6.41 -9.97 15.31
N ARG A 3 -7.23 -9.67 14.30
CA ARG A 3 -7.65 -10.66 13.29
C ARG A 3 -6.44 -11.05 12.44
N HIS A 4 -6.48 -12.27 11.89
CA HIS A 4 -5.52 -12.69 10.88
C HIS A 4 -5.56 -11.74 9.67
N ASN A 5 -4.43 -11.64 8.98
CA ASN A 5 -4.35 -10.92 7.73
C ASN A 5 -5.31 -11.54 6.70
N ARG A 6 -5.80 -10.69 5.81
CA ARG A 6 -6.56 -11.06 4.63
C ARG A 6 -5.78 -10.71 3.39
N GLU A 7 -6.14 -11.37 2.29
CA GLU A 7 -5.63 -11.05 0.97
C GLU A 7 -6.66 -10.28 0.15
N ALA A 8 -6.17 -9.36 -0.68
CA ALA A 8 -6.94 -8.66 -1.68
C ALA A 8 -6.11 -8.51 -2.96
N ARG A 9 -6.79 -8.19 -4.05
CA ARG A 9 -6.17 -7.90 -5.34
C ARG A 9 -6.62 -6.53 -5.85
N GLY A 10 -5.76 -5.91 -6.64
CA GLY A 10 -6.04 -4.65 -7.32
C GLY A 10 -5.12 -4.51 -8.53
N ALA A 11 -5.53 -3.68 -9.49
CA ALA A 11 -4.68 -3.29 -10.62
C ALA A 11 -4.39 -1.80 -10.56
N ASP A 12 -3.32 -1.35 -11.19
CA ASP A 12 -2.98 0.07 -11.31
C ASP A 12 -3.37 0.66 -12.68
N GLN A 13 -2.90 1.88 -12.98
CA GLN A 13 -3.22 2.58 -14.22
C GLN A 13 -2.63 1.95 -15.49
N ARG A 14 -1.72 0.98 -15.34
CA ARG A 14 -1.08 0.23 -16.42
C ARG A 14 -1.59 -1.22 -16.47
N ASP A 15 -2.70 -1.52 -15.78
CA ASP A 15 -3.28 -2.85 -15.60
C ASP A 15 -2.35 -3.87 -14.90
N CYS A 16 -1.29 -3.41 -14.23
CA CYS A 16 -0.42 -4.31 -13.47
C CYS A 16 -1.14 -4.84 -12.24
N GLU A 17 -1.17 -6.16 -12.06
CA GLU A 17 -1.82 -6.78 -10.92
C GLU A 17 -0.98 -6.71 -9.64
N TYR A 18 -1.66 -6.52 -8.51
CA TYR A 18 -1.09 -6.53 -7.18
C TYR A 18 -1.88 -7.45 -6.26
N THR A 19 -1.16 -8.15 -5.39
CA THR A 19 -1.71 -8.83 -4.22
C THR A 19 -1.34 -8.07 -2.96
N VAL A 20 -2.31 -7.89 -2.07
CA VAL A 20 -2.16 -7.17 -0.80
C VAL A 20 -2.52 -8.09 0.35
N SER A 21 -1.59 -8.34 1.26
CA SER A 21 -1.88 -8.95 2.57
C SER A 21 -2.02 -7.85 3.62
N TYR A 22 -3.15 -7.78 4.32
CA TYR A 22 -3.46 -6.67 5.22
C TYR A 22 -4.22 -7.09 6.47
N GLN A 23 -4.09 -6.29 7.53
CA GLN A 23 -4.90 -6.45 8.74
C GLN A 23 -6.24 -5.69 8.57
N PRO A 24 -7.40 -6.38 8.61
CA PRO A 24 -8.69 -5.81 8.20
C PRO A 24 -9.22 -4.70 9.11
N ASP A 25 -8.76 -4.63 10.35
CA ASP A 25 -9.20 -3.62 11.30
C ASP A 25 -8.35 -2.34 11.21
N TRP A 26 -7.17 -2.40 10.60
CA TRP A 26 -6.26 -1.26 10.45
C TRP A 26 -6.34 -0.59 9.07
N LEU A 27 -6.32 -1.38 7.99
CA LEU A 27 -6.23 -0.84 6.64
C LEU A 27 -7.58 -0.30 6.16
N ARG A 28 -7.60 0.94 5.65
CA ARG A 28 -8.78 1.53 4.99
C ARG A 28 -8.70 1.35 3.47
N GLN A 29 -7.61 1.82 2.88
CA GLN A 29 -7.40 1.80 1.44
C GLN A 29 -5.91 1.91 1.13
N ILE A 30 -5.54 1.45 -0.07
CA ILE A 30 -4.23 1.64 -0.67
C ILE A 30 -4.44 2.38 -1.97
N LYS A 31 -3.68 3.45 -2.16
CA LYS A 31 -3.59 4.15 -3.44
C LYS A 31 -2.22 3.92 -4.04
N VAL A 32 -2.18 3.89 -5.35
CA VAL A 32 -0.97 3.80 -6.16
C VAL A 32 -0.85 5.08 -6.96
N THR A 33 0.30 5.73 -6.88
CA THR A 33 0.64 6.88 -7.71
C THR A 33 1.78 6.49 -8.64
N ARG A 34 1.71 6.93 -9.89
CA ARG A 34 2.72 6.70 -10.93
C ARG A 34 2.94 7.94 -11.76
N LEU A 35 4.10 8.03 -12.38
CA LEU A 35 4.34 9.00 -13.45
C LEU A 35 3.74 8.48 -14.78
N LEU A 36 2.95 9.34 -15.43
CA LEU A 36 2.47 9.13 -16.79
C LEU A 36 3.55 9.54 -17.80
N PRO A 37 3.50 9.08 -19.06
CA PRO A 37 4.43 9.51 -20.12
C PRO A 37 4.46 11.04 -20.35
N THR A 38 3.41 11.75 -19.92
CA THR A 38 3.32 13.21 -19.98
C THR A 38 4.12 13.93 -18.87
N GLY A 39 4.76 13.17 -17.97
CA GLY A 39 5.45 13.69 -16.78
C GLY A 39 4.50 14.08 -15.63
N ARG A 40 3.19 13.85 -15.77
CA ARG A 40 2.21 14.08 -14.70
C ARG A 40 2.11 12.86 -13.80
N GLN A 41 1.96 13.09 -12.49
CA GLN A 41 1.59 12.02 -11.57
C GLN A 41 0.09 11.71 -11.70
N SER A 42 -0.24 10.42 -11.66
CA SER A 42 -1.62 9.91 -11.62
C SER A 42 -1.78 9.01 -10.42
N THR A 43 -2.80 9.27 -9.60
CA THR A 43 -3.13 8.47 -8.42
C THR A 43 -4.41 7.69 -8.66
N MET A 44 -4.39 6.40 -8.38
CA MET A 44 -5.56 5.52 -8.43
C MET A 44 -5.69 4.74 -7.12
N THR A 45 -6.91 4.43 -6.74
CA THR A 45 -7.14 3.50 -5.61
C THR A 45 -6.86 2.09 -6.08
N LEU A 46 -5.82 1.47 -5.53
CA LEU A 46 -5.47 0.08 -5.80
C LEU A 46 -6.45 -0.87 -5.09
N PHE A 47 -6.77 -0.57 -3.84
CA PHE A 47 -7.65 -1.39 -3.02
C PHE A 47 -8.39 -0.54 -1.99
N THR A 48 -9.68 -0.80 -1.79
CA THR A 48 -10.45 -0.29 -0.65
C THR A 48 -10.93 -1.48 0.15
N ASN A 49 -10.66 -1.49 1.46
CA ASN A 49 -11.13 -2.54 2.33
C ASN A 49 -12.66 -2.46 2.51
N PRO A 50 -13.42 -3.46 2.02
CA PRO A 50 -14.87 -3.37 1.93
C PRO A 50 -15.58 -3.50 3.28
N GLU A 51 -14.93 -4.10 4.28
CA GLU A 51 -15.55 -4.35 5.58
C GLU A 51 -15.24 -3.23 6.58
N PRO A 52 -16.19 -2.78 7.41
CA PRO A 52 -15.89 -1.90 8.53
C PRO A 52 -14.97 -2.60 9.56
N PRO A 53 -14.18 -1.84 10.36
CA PRO A 53 -13.38 -2.44 11.42
C PRO A 53 -14.33 -3.06 12.45
N GLN A 54 -14.03 -4.27 12.88
CA GLN A 54 -14.88 -4.99 13.85
C GLN A 54 -14.28 -4.97 15.26
N ARG A 55 -13.01 -4.58 15.36
CA ARG A 55 -12.28 -4.48 16.63
C ARG A 55 -11.14 -3.48 16.47
N GLU A 56 -10.45 -3.24 17.57
CA GLU A 56 -9.24 -2.44 17.55
C GLU A 56 -8.08 -3.19 16.85
N PRO A 57 -7.27 -2.50 16.05
CA PRO A 57 -6.05 -3.06 15.48
C PRO A 57 -5.11 -3.62 16.54
N GLY A 58 -4.27 -4.57 16.14
CA GLY A 58 -3.14 -5.00 16.97
C GLY A 58 -2.16 -3.85 17.23
N ARG A 59 -1.36 -3.98 18.29
CA ARG A 59 -0.25 -3.03 18.58
C ARG A 59 0.83 -3.02 17.50
N GLU A 60 0.90 -4.07 16.71
CA GLU A 60 1.72 -4.19 15.51
C GLU A 60 0.84 -4.72 14.39
N VAL A 61 0.93 -4.10 13.23
CA VAL A 61 0.22 -4.50 12.01
C VAL A 61 1.23 -4.68 10.88
N ARG A 62 0.97 -5.67 10.03
CA ARG A 62 1.81 -5.97 8.87
C ARG A 62 0.99 -5.83 7.61
N THR A 63 1.54 -5.13 6.64
CA THR A 63 0.95 -5.00 5.31
C THR A 63 2.00 -5.35 4.28
N GLU A 64 1.67 -6.28 3.41
CA GLU A 64 2.52 -6.72 2.31
C GLU A 64 1.86 -6.40 0.99
N ILE A 65 2.65 -5.93 0.03
CA ILE A 65 2.22 -5.61 -1.33
C ILE A 65 3.17 -6.33 -2.29
N ARG A 66 2.61 -7.06 -3.24
CA ARG A 66 3.36 -7.81 -4.26
C ARG A 66 2.77 -7.55 -5.65
N SER A 67 3.61 -7.43 -6.66
CA SER A 67 3.27 -7.43 -8.09
C SER A 67 4.32 -8.26 -8.82
N GLU A 68 3.93 -9.46 -9.26
CA GLU A 68 4.85 -10.39 -9.92
C GLU A 68 5.32 -9.86 -11.27
N GLU A 69 4.41 -9.24 -12.04
CA GLU A 69 4.71 -8.63 -13.35
C GLU A 69 5.80 -7.55 -13.28
N GLN A 70 5.96 -6.93 -12.12
CA GLN A 70 6.94 -5.87 -11.89
C GLN A 70 8.13 -6.30 -11.04
N GLY A 71 8.16 -7.55 -10.57
CA GLY A 71 9.17 -7.99 -9.61
C GLY A 71 9.14 -7.21 -8.28
N LEU A 72 8.00 -6.62 -7.93
CA LEU A 72 7.84 -5.80 -6.73
C LEU A 72 7.28 -6.65 -5.60
N ALA A 73 7.98 -6.73 -4.48
CA ALA A 73 7.47 -7.37 -3.27
C ALA A 73 8.07 -6.70 -2.04
N PHE A 74 7.22 -6.13 -1.19
CA PHE A 74 7.68 -5.55 0.07
C PHE A 74 6.64 -5.72 1.18
N GLN A 75 7.13 -5.73 2.42
CA GLN A 75 6.30 -5.74 3.62
C GLN A 75 6.69 -4.60 4.54
N ILE A 76 5.70 -3.87 5.04
CA ILE A 76 5.85 -2.93 6.14
C ILE A 76 5.30 -3.54 7.43
N SER A 77 5.95 -3.23 8.54
CA SER A 77 5.45 -3.51 9.88
C SER A 77 5.35 -2.19 10.65
N VAL A 78 4.16 -1.86 11.12
CA VAL A 78 3.91 -0.65 11.89
C VAL A 78 3.57 -1.06 13.31
N ARG A 79 4.45 -0.71 14.26
CA ARG A 79 4.19 -0.85 15.69
C ARG A 79 3.64 0.48 16.21
N ASP A 80 2.36 0.50 16.51
CA ASP A 80 1.61 1.71 16.87
C ASP A 80 0.71 1.45 18.09
N PRO A 81 1.31 1.35 19.30
CA PRO A 81 0.56 1.02 20.51
C PRO A 81 -0.50 2.08 20.86
N ASP A 82 -0.24 3.34 20.51
CA ASP A 82 -1.09 4.49 20.82
C ASP A 82 -1.98 4.92 19.64
N ARG A 83 -1.90 4.22 18.50
CA ARG A 83 -2.77 4.38 17.33
C ARG A 83 -2.71 5.77 16.70
N VAL A 84 -1.51 6.35 16.69
CA VAL A 84 -1.25 7.70 16.18
C VAL A 84 -0.96 7.72 14.69
N VAL A 85 -0.55 6.60 14.09
CA VAL A 85 -0.17 6.52 12.69
C VAL A 85 -1.40 6.61 11.81
N LYS A 86 -1.45 7.64 10.96
CA LYS A 86 -2.57 7.87 10.03
C LYS A 86 -2.31 7.36 8.61
N ARG A 87 -1.06 7.35 8.19
CA ARG A 87 -0.69 7.05 6.81
C ARG A 87 0.74 6.56 6.76
N VAL A 88 0.99 5.59 5.90
CA VAL A 88 2.33 5.21 5.47
C VAL A 88 2.44 5.48 3.98
N ILE A 89 3.54 6.11 3.57
CA ILE A 89 3.87 6.33 2.16
C ILE A 89 5.13 5.53 1.88
N VAL A 90 5.07 4.67 0.87
CA VAL A 90 6.21 3.86 0.42
C VAL A 90 6.45 4.20 -1.05
N GLU A 91 7.63 4.72 -1.35
CA GLU A 91 8.11 4.86 -2.71
C GLU A 91 8.96 3.63 -3.05
N THR A 92 8.68 3.03 -4.20
CA THR A 92 9.44 1.90 -4.73
C THR A 92 9.91 2.23 -6.13
N GLY A 93 11.09 1.75 -6.49
CA GLY A 93 11.64 1.87 -7.84
C GLY A 93 12.65 0.75 -8.11
N PRO A 94 13.23 0.72 -9.31
CA PRO A 94 14.41 -0.10 -9.58
C PRO A 94 15.52 0.13 -8.53
N PRO A 95 16.38 -0.85 -8.24
CA PRO A 95 17.44 -0.72 -7.22
C PRO A 95 18.37 0.49 -7.42
N ASP A 96 18.55 0.94 -8.66
CA ASP A 96 19.39 2.07 -9.02
C ASP A 96 18.65 3.42 -9.02
N SER A 97 17.35 3.42 -8.73
CA SER A 97 16.54 4.63 -8.59
C SER A 97 16.81 5.30 -7.24
N ALA A 98 17.11 6.60 -7.26
CA ALA A 98 17.29 7.38 -6.05
C ALA A 98 15.93 7.82 -5.49
N ALA A 99 15.78 7.80 -4.16
CA ALA A 99 14.61 8.40 -3.52
C ALA A 99 14.53 9.91 -3.80
N GLY A 100 13.34 10.43 -4.09
CA GLY A 100 13.14 11.86 -4.32
C GLY A 100 12.19 12.19 -5.46
N GLU A 101 12.72 12.64 -6.60
CA GLU A 101 11.91 12.92 -7.78
C GLU A 101 11.46 11.61 -8.43
N MET A 102 10.14 11.38 -8.41
CA MET A 102 9.53 10.17 -8.93
C MET A 102 9.87 9.94 -10.40
N GLY A 103 10.59 8.85 -10.67
CA GLY A 103 10.91 8.36 -12.00
C GLY A 103 9.75 7.69 -12.72
N PRO A 104 9.93 7.37 -14.01
CA PRO A 104 8.89 6.75 -14.85
C PRO A 104 8.53 5.31 -14.43
N ASP A 105 9.45 4.63 -13.75
CA ASP A 105 9.31 3.26 -13.25
C ASP A 105 9.04 3.20 -11.75
N ASP A 106 9.03 4.35 -11.08
CA ASP A 106 8.72 4.41 -9.66
C ASP A 106 7.21 4.26 -9.42
N VAL A 107 6.89 3.70 -8.26
CA VAL A 107 5.53 3.46 -7.79
C VAL A 107 5.44 3.92 -6.35
N LEU A 108 4.48 4.81 -6.09
CA LEU A 108 4.25 5.36 -4.76
C LEU A 108 2.97 4.79 -4.19
N PHE A 109 3.08 4.07 -3.08
CA PHE A 109 1.96 3.52 -2.35
C PHE A 109 1.58 4.44 -1.20
N THR A 110 0.33 4.88 -1.18
CA THR A 110 -0.26 5.54 -0.01
C THR A 110 -1.15 4.53 0.70
N ILE A 111 -0.72 4.09 1.88
CA ILE A 111 -1.43 3.14 2.73
C ILE A 111 -2.11 3.95 3.83
N ASP A 112 -3.42 4.16 3.67
CA ASP A 112 -4.23 4.90 4.63
C ASP A 112 -4.77 3.94 5.69
N HIS A 113 -4.55 4.29 6.95
CA HIS A 113 -5.22 3.62 8.07
C HIS A 113 -6.70 4.02 8.13
N ARG A 114 -7.48 3.33 8.95
CA ARG A 114 -8.82 3.75 9.34
C ARG A 114 -8.76 4.82 10.44
N ALA A 115 -9.42 5.96 10.20
CA ALA A 115 -9.68 6.97 11.22
C ALA A 115 -10.61 6.43 12.31
#